data_AF-A0A4Q5NXY0-F1
#
_entry.id   AF-A0A4Q5NXY0-F1
#
_cell.length_a   1.000
_cell.length_b   1.000
_cell.length_c   1.000
_cell.angle_alpha   90.00
_cell.angle_beta   90.00
_cell.angle_gamma   90.00
#
_symmetry.space_group_name_H-M   'P 1'
#
loop_
_entity.id
_entity.type
_entity.pdbx_description
1 polymer ?
#
loop_
_entity_poly.entity_id
_entity_poly.type
_entity_poly.pdbx_seq_one_letter_code
_entity_poly.pdbx_strand_id
1 'polypeptide(L)' 'MFVETIPTEKFNYVLETLIERGWEILYVYGGFDAWIDYGEVHLKQNGILVKFVWDNWTEGEIKADIEIEEIRALL' A
#
# COMPACT_ATOMS: atom_id res chain seq x y z
N MET A 1 5.99 3.83 -10.59
CA MET A 1 4.91 4.60 -9.96
C MET A 1 5.28 4.99 -8.54
N PHE A 2 5.03 6.25 -8.18
CA PHE A 2 5.09 6.71 -6.81
C PHE A 2 3.94 7.68 -6.56
N VAL A 3 3.20 7.46 -5.47
CA VAL A 3 2.10 8.32 -5.01
C VAL A 3 2.29 8.50 -3.50
N GLU A 4 2.20 9.74 -3.02
CA GLU A 4 2.42 10.14 -1.64
C GLU A 4 1.26 10.98 -1.12
N THR A 5 1.21 11.20 0.21
CA THR A 5 0.16 12.00 0.87
C THR A 5 -1.25 11.48 0.60
N ILE A 6 -1.42 10.16 0.55
CA ILE A 6 -2.72 9.50 0.34
C ILE A 6 -3.48 9.50 1.67
N PRO A 7 -4.69 10.07 1.74
CA PRO A 7 -5.49 10.06 2.96
C PRO A 7 -5.66 8.65 3.53
N THR A 8 -5.57 8.50 4.85
CA THR A 8 -5.57 7.18 5.51
C THR A 8 -6.74 6.30 5.08
N GLU A 9 -7.95 6.85 4.99
CA GLU A 9 -9.13 6.12 4.51
C GLU A 9 -8.97 5.61 3.07
N LYS A 10 -8.38 6.45 2.21
CA LYS A 10 -8.15 6.12 0.81
C LYS A 10 -7.04 5.08 0.66
N PHE A 11 -5.97 5.21 1.43
CA PHE A 11 -4.88 4.24 1.50
C PHE A 11 -5.41 2.85 1.89
N ASN A 12 -6.21 2.78 2.96
CA ASN A 12 -6.84 1.54 3.41
C ASN A 12 -7.78 0.97 2.34
N TYR A 13 -8.62 1.81 1.73
CA TYR A 13 -9.51 1.39 0.65
C TYR A 13 -8.75 0.76 -0.52
N VAL A 14 -7.66 1.37 -0.99
CA VAL A 14 -6.86 0.80 -2.09
C VAL A 14 -6.24 -0.54 -1.65
N LEU A 15 -5.62 -0.58 -0.47
CA LEU A 15 -4.97 -1.78 0.06
C LEU A 15 -5.96 -2.96 0.17
N GLU A 16 -7.09 -2.75 0.83
CA GLU A 16 -8.14 -3.76 1.00
C GLU A 16 -8.70 -4.22 -0.35
N THR A 17 -8.98 -3.28 -1.25
CA THR A 17 -9.51 -3.61 -2.58
C THR A 17 -8.55 -4.49 -3.37
N LEU A 18 -7.24 -4.24 -3.33
CA LEU A 18 -6.27 -5.09 -4.03
C LEU A 18 -6.20 -6.49 -3.41
N ILE A 19 -6.22 -6.59 -2.07
CA ILE A 19 -6.24 -7.87 -1.37
C ILE A 19 -7.49 -8.68 -1.77
N GLU A 20 -8.67 -8.05 -1.80
CA GLU A 20 -9.91 -8.67 -2.25
C GLU A 20 -9.86 -9.13 -3.71
N ARG A 21 -9.10 -8.43 -4.55
CA ARG A 21 -8.85 -8.79 -5.96
C ARG A 21 -7.74 -9.83 -6.14
N GLY A 22 -7.25 -10.41 -5.05
CA GLY A 22 -6.32 -11.53 -5.07
C GLY A 22 -4.85 -11.13 -5.19
N TRP A 23 -4.50 -9.89 -4.85
CA TRP A 23 -3.10 -9.56 -4.59
C TRP A 23 -2.62 -10.27 -3.32
N GLU A 24 -1.47 -10.93 -3.40
CA GLU A 24 -0.92 -11.70 -2.29
C GLU A 24 -0.13 -10.79 -1.35
N ILE A 25 -0.37 -10.90 -0.04
CA ILE A 25 0.44 -10.23 0.97
C ILE A 25 1.74 -11.01 1.13
N LEU A 26 2.87 -10.36 0.83
CA LEU A 26 4.20 -10.95 1.01
C LEU A 26 4.88 -10.55 2.32
N TYR A 27 4.57 -9.35 2.79
CA TYR A 27 5.20 -8.77 3.97
C TYR A 27 4.22 -7.84 4.66
N VAL A 28 4.25 -7.86 5.99
CA VAL A 28 3.59 -6.90 6.86
C VAL A 28 4.59 -6.52 7.93
N TYR A 29 4.81 -5.22 8.10
CA TYR A 29 5.63 -4.71 9.19
C TYR A 29 4.98 -5.03 10.54
N GLY A 30 5.77 -5.60 11.45
CA GLY A 30 5.33 -6.09 12.75
C GLY A 30 6.13 -5.53 13.92
N GLY A 31 6.68 -4.31 13.78
CA GLY A 31 7.35 -3.61 14.88
C GLY A 31 6.40 -3.25 16.01
N PHE A 32 6.96 -2.81 17.15
CA PHE A 32 6.16 -2.41 18.32
C PHE A 32 5.30 -1.16 18.07
N ASP A 33 5.67 -0.38 17.05
CA ASP A 33 5.07 0.85 16.55
C ASP A 33 4.20 0.63 15.31
N ALA A 34 3.98 -0.63 14.92
CA ALA A 34 3.20 -0.99 13.74
C ALA A 34 1.80 -0.38 13.79
N TRP A 35 1.45 0.39 12.77
CA TRP A 35 0.18 1.11 12.61
C TRP A 35 -0.11 2.13 13.73
N ILE A 36 0.92 2.55 14.46
CA ILE A 36 0.88 3.66 15.42
C ILE A 36 1.63 4.84 14.82
N ASP A 37 2.92 4.63 14.53
CA ASP A 37 3.81 5.63 13.92
C ASP A 37 4.26 5.20 12.52
N TYR A 38 4.29 3.89 12.24
CA TYR A 38 4.73 3.36 10.96
C TYR A 38 3.99 2.07 10.60
N GLY A 39 3.59 1.94 9.33
CA GLY A 39 3.01 0.73 8.78
C GLY A 39 3.58 0.46 7.39
N GLU A 40 3.78 -0.82 7.07
CA GLU A 40 4.23 -1.22 5.74
C GLU A 40 3.63 -2.58 5.37
N VAL A 41 3.12 -2.68 4.15
CA VAL A 41 2.61 -3.91 3.54
C VAL A 41 3.17 -4.03 2.14
N HIS A 42 3.68 -5.21 1.78
CA HIS A 42 4.05 -5.51 0.40
C HIS A 42 3.04 -6.45 -0.21
N LEU A 43 2.47 -6.04 -1.33
CA LEU A 43 1.59 -6.86 -2.14
C LEU A 43 2.32 -7.36 -3.38
N LYS A 44 2.01 -8.57 -3.83
CA LYS A 44 2.49 -9.11 -5.10
C LYS A 44 1.35 -9.69 -5.94
N GLN A 45 1.40 -9.43 -7.24
CA GLN A 45 0.57 -10.10 -8.22
C GLN A 45 1.33 -10.25 -9.53
N ASN A 46 1.28 -11.43 -10.15
CA ASN A 46 1.91 -11.70 -11.45
C ASN A 46 3.40 -11.28 -11.54
N GLY A 47 4.15 -11.39 -10.44
CA GLY A 47 5.56 -10.99 -10.38
C GLY A 47 5.81 -9.50 -10.10
N ILE A 48 4.77 -8.67 -10.07
CA ILE A 48 4.83 -7.24 -9.75
C ILE A 48 4.76 -7.06 -8.24
N LEU A 49 5.69 -6.30 -7.67
CA LEU A 49 5.72 -5.92 -6.26
C LEU A 49 5.21 -4.49 -6.08
N VAL A 50 4.32 -4.29 -5.12
CA VAL A 50 3.83 -2.97 -4.71
C VAL A 50 4.01 -2.82 -3.21
N LYS A 51 4.58 -1.69 -2.79
CA LYS A 51 4.75 -1.35 -1.38
C LYS A 51 3.74 -0.28 -0.98
N PHE A 52 3.01 -0.58 0.07
CA PHE A 52 2.15 0.33 0.79
C PHE A 52 2.87 0.73 2.07
N VAL A 53 3.10 2.02 2.27
CA VAL A 53 3.70 2.57 3.48
C VAL A 53 2.74 3.57 4.07
N TRP A 54 2.63 3.59 5.39
CA TRP A 54 1.82 4.55 6.12
C TRP A 54 2.60 5.10 7.31
N ASP A 55 2.47 6.39 7.59
CA ASP A 55 2.93 6.99 8.84
C ASP A 55 1.94 8.04 9.36
N ASN A 56 2.07 8.41 10.63
CA ASN A 56 1.15 9.34 11.29
C ASN A 56 1.33 10.82 10.94
N TRP A 57 2.32 11.17 10.11
CA TRP A 57 2.62 12.55 9.70
C TRP A 57 2.16 12.84 8.28
N THR A 58 2.45 11.93 7.36
CA THR A 58 2.23 12.08 5.91
C THR A 58 1.18 11.11 5.35
N GLU A 59 0.64 10.23 6.19
CA GLU A 59 -0.34 9.21 5.84
C GLU A 59 0.20 8.19 4.84
N GLY A 60 -0.53 7.91 3.75
CA GLY A 60 -0.25 6.79 2.86
C GLY A 60 0.69 7.12 1.70
N GLU A 61 1.55 6.17 1.38
CA GLU A 61 2.39 6.13 0.18
C GLU A 61 2.24 4.78 -0.55
N ILE A 62 2.26 4.82 -1.88
CA ILE A 62 2.27 3.62 -2.73
C ILE A 62 3.47 3.70 -3.69
N LYS A 63 4.33 2.69 -3.65
CA LYS A 63 5.55 2.57 -4.47
C LYS A 63 5.51 1.29 -5.32
N ALA A 64 5.77 1.42 -6.61
CA ALA A 64 5.95 0.30 -7.53
C ALA A 64 6.95 0.65 -8.64
N ASP A 65 7.68 -0.33 -9.16
CA ASP A 65 8.69 -0.10 -10.21
C ASP A 65 8.08 0.28 -11.56
N ILE A 66 6.80 -0.05 -11.77
CA ILE A 66 6.04 0.25 -12.99
C ILE A 66 4.74 1.00 -12.67
N GLU A 67 4.09 1.55 -13.69
CA GLU A 67 2.72 2.07 -13.56
C GLU A 67 1.71 0.92 -13.53
N ILE A 68 0.72 1.04 -12.65
CA ILE A 68 -0.31 0.02 -12.41
C ILE A 68 -1.66 0.72 -12.51
N GLU A 69 -2.32 0.59 -13.66
CA GLU A 69 -3.59 1.26 -13.94
C GLU A 69 -4.71 0.89 -12.96
N GLU A 70 -4.68 -0.34 -12.45
CA GLU A 70 -5.62 -0.77 -11.42
C GLU A 70 -5.53 0.10 -10.16
N ILE A 71 -4.33 0.48 -9.74
CA ILE A 71 -4.10 1.36 -8.59
C ILE A 71 -4.49 2.79 -8.95
N ARG A 72 -4.15 3.27 -10.15
CA ARG A 72 -4.53 4.62 -10.62
C ARG A 72 -6.04 4.81 -10.66
N ALA A 73 -6.79 3.78 -11.06
CA ALA A 73 -8.25 3.83 -11.08
C ALA A 73 -8.88 3.87 -9.67
N LEU A 74 -8.14 3.46 -8.63
CA LEU A 74 -8.60 3.45 -7.26
C LEU A 74 -8.22 4.71 -6.48
N LEU A 75 -7.33 5.55 -7.00
CA LEU A 75 -6.88 6.82 -6.40
C LEU A 75 -7.75 7.99 -6.88
#